data_AF-A0A972PY05-F1
#
_entry.id   AF-A0A972PY05-F1
#
_cell.length_a   1.000
_cell.length_b   1.000
_cell.length_c   1.000
_cell.angle_alpha   90.00
_cell.angle_beta   90.00
_cell.angle_gamma   90.00
#
_symmetry.space_group_name_H-M   'P 1'
#
loop_
_entity.id
_entity.type
_entity.pdbx_description
1 polymer ?
#
loop_
_entity_poly.entity_id
_entity_poly.type
_entity_poly.pdbx_seq_one_letter_code
_entity_poly.pdbx_strand_id
1 'polypeptide(L)'
;MSESSPGVKGGILEEESPHRSGFVGLVGRPNVGKSTLLNNLMHRKLAIISEKPQTTRNKIRCVLTREDAQVIFVDTPGFHKPKNALGERLNKAVRETLEEVDVVVFILDGTQNIGKGDLFIAGELAELETPVVAVLNKIDRLTRDQVEAQLAVASNLGRFADVIPLSAKTGENVHALIERIVEMLPEGPKYYPEDMITDQPVNFIVAELIREKVLQLTREEVPHSVAVVVEEMERREDKNLVFIEAVIYVERESQKGIIIGKGGRMLKDIGSRARAEIEPLLGEKVFLQLKVAVEKDWAKRPQMVRRLGY
;
A
#
# COMPACT_ATOMS: atom_id res chain seq x y z
N MET A 1 57.74 0.09 48.37
CA MET A 1 56.26 0.05 48.35
C MET A 1 55.79 1.36 47.74
N SER A 2 55.48 1.33 46.46
CA SER A 2 54.90 2.44 45.71
C SER A 2 53.86 1.83 44.79
N GLU A 3 52.64 1.73 45.28
CA GLU A 3 51.49 1.27 44.51
C GLU A 3 51.08 2.38 43.53
N SER A 4 51.28 2.12 42.24
CA SER A 4 50.73 2.89 41.14
C SER A 4 49.38 2.32 40.76
N SER A 5 48.30 3.07 41.01
CA SER A 5 46.94 2.77 40.57
C SER A 5 46.85 2.69 39.03
N PRO A 6 46.19 1.67 38.45
CA PRO A 6 45.84 1.69 37.03
C PRO A 6 44.61 2.57 36.80
N GLY A 7 44.71 3.44 35.79
CA GLY A 7 43.70 4.41 35.42
C GLY A 7 42.38 3.79 34.94
N VAL A 8 41.29 4.41 35.35
CA VAL A 8 39.95 4.23 34.81
C VAL A 8 39.97 4.74 33.36
N LYS A 9 39.96 3.83 32.38
CA LYS A 9 39.56 4.17 31.01
C LYS A 9 38.04 4.28 31.01
N GLY A 10 37.54 5.51 30.99
CA GLY A 10 36.14 5.80 30.68
C GLY A 10 35.82 5.22 29.31
N GLY A 11 34.95 4.21 29.29
CA GLY A 11 34.22 3.86 28.09
C GLY A 11 33.35 5.06 27.77
N ILE A 12 33.63 5.72 26.65
CA ILE A 12 32.65 6.55 25.97
C ILE A 12 31.54 5.58 25.63
N LEU A 13 30.43 5.63 26.37
CA LEU A 13 29.17 5.06 25.89
C LEU A 13 28.92 5.81 24.59
N GLU A 14 29.05 5.12 23.46
CA GLU A 14 28.45 5.60 22.22
C GLU A 14 26.98 5.83 22.57
N GLU A 15 26.55 7.10 22.62
CA GLU A 15 25.13 7.42 22.67
C GLU A 15 24.56 6.80 21.40
N GLU A 16 23.90 5.64 21.53
CA GLU A 16 23.10 5.08 20.45
C GLU A 16 22.15 6.20 20.02
N SER A 17 22.35 6.72 18.81
CA SER A 17 21.49 7.74 18.22
C SER A 17 20.03 7.33 18.46
N PRO A 18 19.17 8.23 18.98
CA PRO A 18 17.83 7.86 19.38
C PRO A 18 17.08 7.27 18.18
N HIS A 19 16.81 5.97 18.23
CA HIS A 19 16.09 5.26 17.19
C HIS A 19 14.61 5.65 17.24
N ARG A 20 14.07 6.13 16.11
CA ARG A 20 12.67 6.57 16.02
C ARG A 20 11.79 5.53 15.37
N SER A 21 10.57 5.36 15.85
CA SER A 21 9.69 4.34 15.30
C SER A 21 8.25 4.71 15.46
N GLY A 22 7.43 4.40 14.46
CA GLY A 22 5.99 4.61 14.57
C GLY A 22 5.22 4.29 13.30
N PHE A 23 3.91 4.47 13.41
CA PHE A 23 2.94 4.12 12.38
C PHE A 23 2.54 5.35 11.57
N VAL A 24 2.42 5.16 10.25
CA VAL A 24 2.10 6.24 9.31
C VAL A 24 0.88 5.87 8.49
N GLY A 25 -0.21 6.64 8.64
CA GLY A 25 -1.43 6.44 7.87
C GLY A 25 -1.35 7.11 6.50
N LEU A 26 -1.54 6.34 5.41
CA LEU A 26 -1.67 6.94 4.08
C LEU A 26 -3.14 7.18 3.74
N VAL A 27 -3.51 8.43 3.46
CA VAL A 27 -4.88 8.82 3.13
C VAL A 27 -4.94 9.66 1.86
N GLY A 28 -6.09 9.65 1.20
CA GLY A 28 -6.36 10.42 0.00
C GLY A 28 -7.43 9.77 -0.85
N ARG A 29 -7.93 10.49 -1.86
CA ARG A 29 -8.93 9.96 -2.79
C ARG A 29 -8.41 8.68 -3.49
N PRO A 30 -9.31 7.84 -4.06
CA PRO A 30 -8.88 6.79 -4.98
C PRO A 30 -7.99 7.36 -6.10
N ASN A 31 -7.00 6.59 -6.53
CA ASN A 31 -6.11 6.89 -7.68
C ASN A 31 -5.13 8.08 -7.53
N VAL A 32 -5.01 8.67 -6.34
CA VAL A 32 -4.00 9.73 -6.07
C VAL A 32 -2.56 9.22 -6.03
N GLY A 33 -2.37 7.89 -5.92
CA GLY A 33 -1.06 7.25 -5.97
C GLY A 33 -0.52 6.69 -4.65
N LYS A 34 -1.38 6.43 -3.64
CA LYS A 34 -1.01 5.77 -2.37
C LYS A 34 -0.20 4.49 -2.58
N SER A 35 -0.76 3.52 -3.30
CA SER A 35 -0.09 2.23 -3.57
C SER A 35 1.18 2.38 -4.43
N THR A 36 1.22 3.39 -5.30
CA THR A 36 2.43 3.72 -6.07
C THR A 36 3.55 4.23 -5.15
N LEU A 37 3.20 5.08 -4.18
CA LEU A 37 4.15 5.58 -3.18
C LEU A 37 4.68 4.43 -2.31
N LEU A 38 3.79 3.57 -1.80
CA LEU A 38 4.20 2.37 -1.05
C LEU A 38 5.16 1.49 -1.83
N ASN A 39 4.84 1.17 -3.08
CA ASN A 39 5.71 0.33 -3.90
C ASN A 39 7.08 0.98 -4.18
N ASN A 40 7.11 2.30 -4.33
CA ASN A 40 8.36 3.05 -4.51
C ASN A 40 9.22 3.00 -3.23
N LEU A 41 8.60 3.29 -2.08
CA LEU A 41 9.25 3.26 -0.77
C LEU A 41 9.84 1.89 -0.43
N MET A 42 9.15 0.82 -0.82
CA MET A 42 9.58 -0.55 -0.53
C MET A 42 10.54 -1.12 -1.58
N HIS A 43 10.80 -0.38 -2.67
CA HIS A 43 11.51 -0.85 -3.87
C HIS A 43 10.99 -2.19 -4.40
N ARG A 44 9.72 -2.51 -4.11
CA ARG A 44 9.06 -3.79 -4.40
C ARG A 44 7.58 -3.55 -4.62
N LYS A 45 6.96 -4.38 -5.46
CA LYS A 45 5.53 -4.30 -5.75
C LYS A 45 4.73 -5.10 -4.70
N LEU A 46 4.38 -4.44 -3.60
CA LEU A 46 3.67 -5.05 -2.45
C LEU A 46 2.18 -4.69 -2.41
N ALA A 47 1.79 -3.54 -2.97
CA ALA A 47 0.41 -3.09 -3.05
C ALA A 47 -0.06 -3.02 -4.51
N ILE A 48 -1.32 -3.40 -4.77
CA ILE A 48 -1.88 -3.36 -6.13
C ILE A 48 -2.15 -1.94 -6.61
N ILE A 49 -1.93 -1.69 -7.89
CA ILE A 49 -2.22 -0.43 -8.57
C ILE A 49 -3.30 -0.67 -9.63
N SER A 50 -4.44 0.01 -9.48
CA SER A 50 -5.50 -0.03 -10.48
C SER A 50 -6.28 1.28 -10.49
N GLU A 51 -6.77 1.67 -11.67
CA GLU A 51 -7.60 2.86 -11.87
C GLU A 51 -9.03 2.66 -11.35
N LYS A 52 -9.41 1.42 -11.01
CA LYS A 52 -10.73 1.12 -10.45
C LYS A 52 -10.79 1.67 -9.01
N PRO A 53 -11.88 2.33 -8.59
CA PRO A 53 -12.08 2.66 -7.19
C PRO A 53 -12.09 1.40 -6.32
N GLN A 54 -11.71 1.55 -5.03
CA GLN A 54 -11.79 0.49 -4.01
C GLN A 54 -10.86 -0.73 -4.25
N THR A 55 -9.63 -0.46 -4.68
CA THR A 55 -8.61 -1.49 -4.92
C THR A 55 -8.10 -2.13 -3.63
N THR A 56 -7.67 -1.33 -2.65
CA THR A 56 -7.23 -1.83 -1.34
C THR A 56 -8.43 -2.20 -0.47
N ARG A 57 -8.53 -3.49 -0.10
CA ARG A 57 -9.59 -4.03 0.79
C ARG A 57 -9.08 -4.42 2.18
N ASN A 58 -7.78 -4.67 2.33
CA ASN A 58 -7.12 -5.08 3.57
C ASN A 58 -6.15 -4.00 4.04
N LYS A 59 -5.97 -3.85 5.36
CA LYS A 59 -4.89 -3.02 5.92
C LYS A 59 -3.57 -3.74 5.62
N ILE A 60 -2.75 -3.21 4.73
CA ILE A 60 -1.41 -3.71 4.47
C ILE A 60 -0.45 -2.86 5.30
N ARG A 61 0.43 -3.50 6.08
CA ARG A 61 1.55 -2.81 6.70
C ARG A 61 2.80 -2.98 5.85
N CYS A 62 3.43 -1.87 5.52
CA CYS A 62 4.71 -1.83 4.84
C CYS A 62 5.74 -1.22 5.79
N VAL A 63 6.85 -1.91 6.01
CA VAL A 63 7.87 -1.54 6.99
C VAL A 63 9.10 -1.04 6.26
N LEU A 64 9.45 0.23 6.48
CA LEU A 64 10.71 0.82 6.05
C LEU A 64 11.64 0.85 7.27
N THR A 65 12.69 0.03 7.27
CA THR A 65 13.72 0.04 8.31
C THR A 65 14.96 0.78 7.80
N ARG A 66 15.44 1.73 8.60
CA ARG A 66 16.71 2.43 8.49
C ARG A 66 17.56 2.14 9.72
N GLU A 67 18.80 2.62 9.72
CA GLU A 67 19.68 2.55 10.89
C GLU A 67 19.12 3.37 12.07
N ASP A 68 18.57 4.55 11.78
CA ASP A 68 18.08 5.54 12.73
C ASP A 68 16.56 5.51 12.97
N ALA A 69 15.79 4.76 12.15
CA ALA A 69 14.34 4.72 12.30
C ALA A 69 13.64 3.47 11.72
N GLN A 70 12.43 3.18 12.19
CA GLN A 70 11.52 2.23 11.58
C GLN A 70 10.14 2.86 11.34
N VAL A 71 9.75 2.99 10.07
CA VAL A 71 8.49 3.60 9.64
C VAL A 71 7.51 2.52 9.19
N ILE A 72 6.37 2.38 9.87
CA ILE A 72 5.34 1.39 9.55
C ILE A 72 4.18 2.07 8.84
N PHE A 73 4.18 2.01 7.51
CA PHE A 73 3.08 2.52 6.71
C PHE A 73 1.86 1.62 6.81
N VAL A 74 0.71 2.20 7.12
CA VAL A 74 -0.59 1.53 7.14
C VAL A 74 -1.37 2.00 5.91
N ASP A 75 -1.56 1.10 4.94
CA ASP A 75 -2.40 1.40 3.78
C ASP A 75 -3.87 1.45 4.21
N THR A 76 -4.51 2.60 4.00
CA THR A 76 -5.93 2.77 4.26
C THR A 76 -6.71 2.77 2.94
N PRO A 77 -7.91 2.16 2.87
CA PRO A 77 -8.78 2.27 1.70
C PRO A 77 -9.00 3.73 1.30
N GLY A 78 -9.22 3.99 0.00
CA GLY A 78 -9.43 5.36 -0.49
C GLY A 78 -10.57 6.07 0.25
N PHE A 79 -10.25 7.13 0.97
CA PHE A 79 -11.19 7.86 1.82
C PHE A 79 -12.08 8.77 0.96
N HIS A 80 -13.39 8.67 1.10
CA HIS A 80 -14.36 9.43 0.32
C HIS A 80 -15.69 9.49 1.04
N LYS A 81 -16.52 10.50 0.75
CA LYS A 81 -17.86 10.59 1.34
C LYS A 81 -18.65 9.29 1.06
N PRO A 82 -19.16 8.61 2.09
CA PRO A 82 -19.77 7.30 1.91
C PRO A 82 -21.12 7.46 1.20
N LYS A 83 -21.45 6.49 0.33
CA LYS A 83 -22.72 6.45 -0.41
C LYS A 83 -23.61 5.28 0.01
N ASN A 84 -23.12 4.41 0.89
CA ASN A 84 -23.78 3.21 1.40
C ASN A 84 -23.12 2.76 2.72
N ALA A 85 -23.77 1.82 3.43
CA ALA A 85 -23.31 1.30 4.72
C ALA A 85 -21.91 0.64 4.69
N LEU A 86 -21.51 0.04 3.56
CA LEU A 86 -20.15 -0.49 3.40
C LEU A 86 -19.12 0.65 3.37
N GLY A 87 -19.41 1.73 2.63
CA GLY A 87 -18.58 2.93 2.61
C GLY A 87 -18.49 3.59 4.00
N GLU A 88 -19.58 3.63 4.76
CA GLU A 88 -19.57 4.13 6.14
C GLU A 88 -18.66 3.29 7.04
N ARG A 89 -18.76 1.96 6.97
CA ARG A 89 -17.90 1.05 7.73
C ARG A 89 -16.42 1.19 7.34
N LEU A 90 -16.12 1.32 6.04
CA LEU A 90 -14.75 1.55 5.57
C LEU A 90 -14.21 2.88 6.09
N ASN A 91 -15.00 3.95 6.00
CA ASN A 91 -14.60 5.26 6.51
C ASN A 91 -14.37 5.26 8.02
N LYS A 92 -15.21 4.56 8.79
CA LYS A 92 -15.00 4.41 10.23
C LYS A 92 -13.66 3.74 10.53
N ALA A 93 -13.34 2.65 9.82
CA ALA A 93 -12.07 1.96 9.97
C ALA A 93 -10.87 2.82 9.55
N VAL A 94 -11.03 3.68 8.54
CA VAL A 94 -10.02 4.68 8.16
C VAL A 94 -9.82 5.66 9.32
N ARG A 95 -10.88 6.26 9.87
CA ARG A 95 -10.78 7.23 10.96
C ARG A 95 -10.13 6.65 12.21
N GLU A 96 -10.58 5.47 12.64
CA GLU A 96 -9.95 4.73 13.76
C GLU A 96 -8.45 4.50 13.51
N THR A 97 -8.05 4.22 12.25
CA THR A 97 -6.63 4.09 11.91
C THR A 97 -5.89 5.42 11.99
N LEU A 98 -6.50 6.52 11.54
CA LEU A 98 -5.86 7.84 11.52
C LEU A 98 -5.68 8.42 12.93
N GLU A 99 -6.51 8.03 13.89
CA GLU A 99 -6.39 8.39 15.30
C GLU A 99 -5.30 7.58 16.04
N GLU A 100 -4.96 6.38 15.55
CA GLU A 100 -3.99 5.47 16.17
C GLU A 100 -2.55 5.63 15.64
N VAL A 101 -2.35 6.34 14.52
CA VAL A 101 -1.03 6.52 13.90
C VAL A 101 -0.31 7.75 14.44
N ASP A 102 1.02 7.73 14.38
CA ASP A 102 1.88 8.84 14.83
C ASP A 102 1.92 9.98 13.80
N VAL A 103 1.80 9.67 12.51
CA VAL A 103 1.79 10.65 11.41
C VAL A 103 0.77 10.26 10.34
N VAL A 104 0.07 11.24 9.77
CA VAL A 104 -0.80 11.04 8.59
C VAL A 104 -0.17 11.67 7.35
N VAL A 105 -0.12 10.93 6.25
CA VAL A 105 0.28 11.44 4.93
C VAL A 105 -0.96 11.59 4.06
N PHE A 106 -1.34 12.83 3.77
CA PHE A 106 -2.47 13.16 2.92
C PHE A 106 -2.04 13.39 1.47
N ILE A 107 -2.34 12.44 0.59
CA ILE A 107 -1.89 12.44 -0.80
C ILE A 107 -2.96 13.06 -1.72
N LEU A 108 -2.55 14.10 -2.43
CA LEU A 108 -3.29 14.82 -3.46
C LEU A 108 -2.72 14.49 -4.85
N ASP A 109 -3.56 14.55 -5.87
CA ASP A 109 -3.14 14.45 -7.27
C ASP A 109 -2.91 15.86 -7.84
N GLY A 110 -1.65 16.26 -8.05
CA GLY A 110 -1.34 17.60 -8.54
C GLY A 110 -1.76 17.86 -9.99
N THR A 111 -2.14 16.83 -10.74
CA THR A 111 -2.68 16.98 -12.12
C THR A 111 -4.16 17.34 -12.15
N GLN A 112 -4.82 17.35 -11.00
CA GLN A 112 -6.24 17.65 -10.86
C GLN A 112 -6.45 18.88 -9.99
N ASN A 113 -7.53 19.61 -10.27
CA ASN A 113 -8.00 20.62 -9.33
C ASN A 113 -8.47 19.95 -8.03
N ILE A 114 -8.24 20.63 -6.92
CA ILE A 114 -8.76 20.22 -5.62
C ILE A 114 -10.29 20.18 -5.68
N GLY A 115 -10.84 18.99 -5.46
CA GLY A 115 -12.26 18.71 -5.55
C GLY A 115 -12.94 18.57 -4.19
N LYS A 116 -14.26 18.36 -4.22
CA LYS A 116 -15.09 18.11 -3.02
C LYS A 116 -14.59 16.92 -2.19
N GLY A 117 -14.00 15.92 -2.83
CA GLY A 117 -13.44 14.76 -2.13
C GLY A 117 -12.17 15.10 -1.35
N ASP A 118 -11.31 15.96 -1.91
CA ASP A 118 -10.10 16.43 -1.20
C ASP A 118 -10.49 17.31 -0.01
N LEU A 119 -11.45 18.23 -0.21
CA LEU A 119 -11.99 19.07 0.86
C LEU A 119 -12.66 18.27 1.99
N PHE A 120 -13.39 17.20 1.64
CA PHE A 120 -13.97 16.30 2.63
C PHE A 120 -12.89 15.64 3.49
N ILE A 121 -11.85 15.08 2.87
CA ILE A 121 -10.73 14.46 3.58
C ILE A 121 -10.00 15.50 4.44
N ALA A 122 -9.72 16.68 3.90
CA ALA A 122 -9.06 17.76 4.64
C ALA A 122 -9.87 18.20 5.88
N GLY A 123 -11.19 18.26 5.77
CA GLY A 123 -12.08 18.56 6.89
C GLY A 123 -12.03 17.50 8.00
N GLU A 124 -12.01 16.22 7.62
CA GLU A 124 -11.86 15.11 8.57
C GLU A 124 -10.49 15.11 9.25
N LEU A 125 -9.43 15.42 8.49
CA LEU A 125 -8.07 15.52 9.04
C LEU A 125 -7.89 16.71 9.98
N ALA A 126 -8.69 17.76 9.83
CA ALA A 126 -8.65 18.92 10.72
C ALA A 126 -9.21 18.62 12.13
N GLU A 127 -9.94 17.51 12.30
CA GLU A 127 -10.44 17.04 13.60
C GLU A 127 -9.42 16.18 14.35
N LEU A 128 -8.30 15.79 13.71
CA LEU A 128 -7.26 14.96 14.32
C LEU A 128 -6.23 15.81 15.08
N GLU A 129 -5.73 15.26 16.18
CA GLU A 129 -4.54 15.80 16.87
C GLU A 129 -3.23 15.35 16.21
N THR A 130 -3.28 14.24 15.47
CA THR A 130 -2.13 13.63 14.78
C THR A 130 -1.57 14.57 13.71
N PRO A 131 -0.24 14.77 13.63
CA PRO A 131 0.38 15.62 12.62
C PRO A 131 0.14 15.08 11.19
N VAL A 132 -0.21 16.00 10.29
CA VAL A 132 -0.52 15.68 8.88
C VAL A 132 0.53 16.29 7.96
N VAL A 133 1.14 15.48 7.09
CA VAL A 133 1.96 15.91 5.96
C VAL A 133 1.13 15.82 4.69
N ALA A 134 0.90 16.96 4.03
CA ALA A 134 0.26 16.95 2.72
C ALA A 134 1.30 16.64 1.63
N VAL A 135 0.91 15.80 0.68
CA VAL A 135 1.76 15.37 -0.43
C VAL A 135 1.07 15.71 -1.74
N LEU A 136 1.71 16.55 -2.56
CA LEU A 136 1.27 16.81 -3.92
C LEU A 136 1.97 15.83 -4.87
N ASN A 137 1.28 14.74 -5.22
CA ASN A 137 1.84 13.68 -6.04
C ASN A 137 1.69 13.95 -7.55
N LYS A 138 2.45 13.20 -8.37
CA LYS A 138 2.44 13.20 -9.84
C LYS A 138 3.03 14.47 -10.47
N ILE A 139 4.01 15.09 -9.80
CA ILE A 139 4.70 16.29 -10.33
C ILE A 139 5.48 16.02 -11.61
N ASP A 140 5.79 14.74 -11.92
CA ASP A 140 6.41 14.31 -13.20
C ASP A 140 5.55 14.65 -14.43
N ARG A 141 4.30 15.06 -14.22
CA ARG A 141 3.34 15.44 -15.27
C ARG A 141 3.05 16.93 -15.31
N LEU A 142 3.75 17.73 -14.51
CA LEU A 142 3.52 19.17 -14.34
C LEU A 142 4.78 19.96 -14.68
N THR A 143 4.58 21.22 -15.10
CA THR A 143 5.69 22.19 -15.14
C THR A 143 5.96 22.74 -13.74
N ARG A 144 7.13 23.35 -13.54
CA ARG A 144 7.49 23.99 -12.26
C ARG A 144 6.43 25.01 -11.81
N ASP A 145 6.00 25.90 -12.70
CA ASP A 145 4.97 26.91 -12.39
C ASP A 145 3.64 26.27 -11.98
N GLN A 146 3.26 25.14 -12.59
CA GLN A 146 2.06 24.40 -12.22
C GLN A 146 2.20 23.76 -10.83
N VAL A 147 3.38 23.22 -10.49
CA VAL A 147 3.66 22.67 -9.17
C VAL A 147 3.55 23.78 -8.12
N GLU A 148 4.20 24.93 -8.33
CA GLU A 148 4.16 26.07 -7.40
C GLU A 148 2.72 26.58 -7.18
N ALA A 149 1.94 26.70 -8.25
CA ALA A 149 0.53 27.09 -8.15
C ALA A 149 -0.30 26.06 -7.36
N GLN A 150 -0.14 24.76 -7.63
CA GLN A 150 -0.88 23.71 -6.92
C GLN A 150 -0.46 23.59 -5.45
N LEU A 151 0.82 23.80 -5.12
CA LEU A 151 1.29 23.85 -3.74
C LEU A 151 0.63 24.97 -2.95
N ALA A 152 0.48 26.15 -3.55
CA ALA A 152 -0.21 27.26 -2.91
C ALA A 152 -1.68 26.90 -2.60
N VAL A 153 -2.39 26.25 -3.53
CA VAL A 153 -3.78 25.82 -3.28
C VAL A 153 -3.83 24.70 -2.23
N ALA A 154 -2.96 23.70 -2.32
CA ALA A 154 -2.90 22.59 -1.37
C ALA A 154 -2.62 23.08 0.06
N SER A 155 -1.69 24.01 0.24
CA SER A 155 -1.35 24.59 1.55
C SER A 155 -2.52 25.30 2.22
N ASN A 156 -3.53 25.74 1.47
CA ASN A 156 -4.72 26.40 2.00
C ASN A 156 -5.85 25.42 2.39
N LEU A 157 -5.69 24.11 2.19
CA LEU A 157 -6.75 23.13 2.51
C LEU A 157 -6.89 22.83 3.99
N GLY A 158 -5.83 23.04 4.77
CA GLY A 158 -5.80 22.68 6.17
C GLY A 158 -4.52 23.13 6.84
N ARG A 159 -4.38 22.80 8.12
CA ARG A 159 -3.14 23.03 8.86
C ARG A 159 -2.30 21.77 8.76
N PHE A 160 -1.29 21.80 7.91
CA PHE A 160 -0.36 20.70 7.71
C PHE A 160 0.98 21.01 8.38
N ALA A 161 1.64 19.97 8.88
CA ALA A 161 3.00 20.06 9.41
C ALA A 161 4.03 20.31 8.30
N ASP A 162 3.72 19.91 7.07
CA ASP A 162 4.47 20.22 5.85
C ASP A 162 3.61 19.96 4.59
N VAL A 163 4.03 20.51 3.45
CA VAL A 163 3.44 20.28 2.13
C VAL A 163 4.53 19.96 1.11
N ILE A 164 4.64 18.68 0.73
CA ILE A 164 5.76 18.18 -0.07
C ILE A 164 5.30 17.81 -1.49
N PRO A 165 5.85 18.44 -2.54
CA PRO A 165 5.65 17.99 -3.93
C PRO A 165 6.53 16.76 -4.20
N LEU A 166 5.97 15.70 -4.78
CA LEU A 166 6.76 14.51 -5.16
C LEU A 166 6.18 13.77 -6.37
N SER A 167 6.97 12.86 -6.94
CA SER A 167 6.46 11.84 -7.85
C SER A 167 6.72 10.46 -7.29
N ALA A 168 5.64 9.80 -6.84
CA ALA A 168 5.68 8.41 -6.42
C ALA A 168 6.11 7.46 -7.56
N LYS A 169 5.92 7.87 -8.82
CA LYS A 169 6.27 7.08 -9.99
C LYS A 169 7.78 7.08 -10.24
N THR A 170 8.41 8.26 -10.19
CA THR A 170 9.84 8.41 -10.49
C THR A 170 10.72 8.30 -9.25
N GLY A 171 10.14 8.45 -8.05
CA GLY A 171 10.88 8.57 -6.79
C GLY A 171 11.34 10.00 -6.49
N GLU A 172 11.04 10.96 -7.36
CA GLU A 172 11.40 12.37 -7.15
C GLU A 172 10.82 12.88 -5.83
N ASN A 173 11.70 13.40 -4.97
CA ASN A 173 11.41 13.97 -3.66
C ASN A 173 10.75 13.02 -2.62
N VAL A 174 10.72 11.71 -2.88
CA VAL A 174 10.18 10.73 -1.91
C VAL A 174 11.04 10.66 -0.64
N HIS A 175 12.37 10.84 -0.76
CA HIS A 175 13.27 10.90 0.40
C HIS A 175 12.93 12.06 1.35
N ALA A 176 12.58 13.24 0.83
CA ALA A 176 12.21 14.38 1.68
C ALA A 176 10.96 14.10 2.51
N LEU A 177 9.99 13.38 1.94
CA LEU A 177 8.84 12.89 2.70
C LEU A 177 9.26 11.97 3.85
N ILE A 178 10.20 11.05 3.60
CA ILE A 178 10.69 10.13 4.63
C ILE A 178 11.42 10.85 5.76
N GLU A 179 12.35 11.76 5.46
CA GLU A 179 13.01 12.55 6.52
C GLU A 179 11.98 13.28 7.37
N ARG A 180 11.02 13.92 6.70
CA ARG A 180 10.02 14.71 7.39
C ARG A 180 9.13 13.85 8.29
N ILE A 181 8.77 12.65 7.85
CA ILE A 181 8.07 11.67 8.68
C ILE A 181 8.93 11.27 9.88
N VAL A 182 10.19 10.88 9.67
CA VAL A 182 11.10 10.41 10.73
C VAL A 182 11.29 11.47 11.82
N GLU A 183 11.43 12.75 11.46
CA GLU A 183 11.50 13.87 12.40
C GLU A 183 10.29 13.97 13.34
N MET A 184 9.11 13.55 12.87
CA MET A 184 7.85 13.58 13.61
C MET A 184 7.58 12.30 14.40
N LEU A 185 8.28 11.19 14.11
CA LEU A 185 8.10 9.95 14.84
C LEU A 185 8.69 10.03 16.25
N PRO A 186 8.06 9.40 17.26
CA PRO A 186 8.61 9.31 18.60
C PRO A 186 9.86 8.42 18.61
N GLU A 187 10.69 8.60 19.64
CA GLU A 187 11.72 7.62 19.98
C GLU A 187 11.05 6.30 20.40
N GLY A 188 11.57 5.18 19.92
CA GLY A 188 10.95 3.89 20.18
C GLY A 188 11.70 2.68 19.62
N PRO A 189 11.27 1.47 20.00
CA PRO A 189 11.92 0.24 19.60
C PRO A 189 11.64 -0.09 18.12
N LYS A 190 12.46 -0.98 17.55
CA LYS A 190 12.07 -1.69 16.32
C LYS A 190 10.86 -2.59 16.63
N TYR A 191 9.72 -2.31 16.01
CA TYR A 191 8.50 -3.12 16.12
C TYR A 191 8.59 -4.43 15.31
N TYR A 192 9.37 -4.41 14.24
CA TYR A 192 9.53 -5.52 13.30
C TYR A 192 11.02 -5.84 13.04
N PRO A 193 11.35 -7.09 12.63
CA PRO A 193 12.69 -7.45 12.18
C PRO A 193 13.19 -6.57 11.03
N GLU A 194 14.52 -6.40 10.90
CA GLU A 194 15.12 -5.49 9.92
C GLU A 194 14.86 -5.87 8.45
N ASP A 195 14.73 -7.16 8.17
CA ASP A 195 14.48 -7.73 6.85
C ASP A 195 12.99 -7.78 6.47
N MET A 196 12.10 -7.47 7.42
CA MET A 196 10.67 -7.50 7.20
C MET A 196 10.21 -6.24 6.48
N ILE A 197 9.69 -6.41 5.26
CA ILE A 197 9.19 -5.30 4.42
C ILE A 197 7.66 -5.21 4.49
N THR A 198 6.97 -6.31 4.80
CA THR A 198 5.51 -6.33 5.00
C THR A 198 5.10 -7.45 5.94
N ASP A 199 3.97 -7.27 6.62
CA ASP A 199 3.32 -8.30 7.45
C ASP A 199 2.46 -9.29 6.66
N GLN A 200 2.33 -9.08 5.34
CA GLN A 200 1.53 -9.93 4.50
C GLN A 200 2.30 -11.18 4.04
N PRO A 201 1.68 -12.37 4.15
CA PRO A 201 2.20 -13.58 3.56
C PRO A 201 2.44 -13.46 2.04
N VAL A 202 3.51 -14.09 1.52
CA VAL A 202 3.87 -14.00 0.10
C VAL A 202 2.74 -14.48 -0.84
N ASN A 203 2.02 -15.52 -0.45
CA ASN A 203 0.86 -16.02 -1.19
C ASN A 203 -0.27 -14.98 -1.31
N PHE A 204 -0.43 -14.10 -0.32
CA PHE A 204 -1.35 -12.98 -0.39
C PHE A 204 -0.91 -11.95 -1.44
N ILE A 205 0.38 -11.56 -1.45
CA ILE A 205 0.93 -10.62 -2.44
C ILE A 205 0.77 -11.19 -3.86
N VAL A 206 1.03 -12.48 -4.05
CA VAL A 206 0.81 -13.18 -5.32
C VAL A 206 -0.66 -13.13 -5.75
N ALA A 207 -1.59 -13.41 -4.84
CA ALA A 207 -3.03 -13.32 -5.12
C ALA A 207 -3.44 -11.91 -5.56
N GLU A 208 -2.89 -10.90 -4.90
CA GLU A 208 -3.11 -9.50 -5.19
C GLU A 208 -2.54 -9.09 -6.57
N LEU A 209 -1.34 -9.55 -6.94
CA LEU A 209 -0.79 -9.33 -8.29
C LEU A 209 -1.69 -9.93 -9.38
N ILE A 210 -2.21 -11.14 -9.17
CA ILE A 210 -3.18 -11.76 -10.10
C ILE A 210 -4.47 -10.93 -10.16
N ARG A 211 -5.00 -10.52 -9.00
CA ARG A 211 -6.22 -9.71 -8.92
C ARG A 211 -6.04 -8.38 -9.64
N GLU A 212 -4.89 -7.72 -9.51
CA GLU A 212 -4.57 -6.49 -10.22
C GLU A 212 -4.75 -6.66 -11.74
N LYS A 213 -4.27 -7.77 -12.31
CA LYS A 213 -4.42 -8.05 -13.75
C LYS A 213 -5.88 -8.28 -14.14
N VAL A 214 -6.66 -8.93 -13.28
CA VAL A 214 -8.11 -9.02 -13.48
C VAL A 214 -8.73 -7.62 -13.53
N LEU A 215 -8.40 -6.74 -12.58
CA LEU A 215 -8.96 -5.38 -12.52
C LEU A 215 -8.57 -4.51 -13.73
N GLN A 216 -7.35 -4.69 -14.24
CA GLN A 216 -6.83 -3.96 -15.41
C GLN A 216 -7.46 -4.45 -16.72
N LEU A 217 -7.67 -5.75 -16.87
CA LEU A 217 -8.14 -6.37 -18.11
C LEU A 217 -9.66 -6.49 -18.21
N THR A 218 -10.38 -6.31 -17.10
CA THR A 218 -11.85 -6.42 -17.07
C THR A 218 -12.54 -5.09 -16.83
N ARG A 219 -13.83 -5.03 -17.17
CA ARG A 219 -14.68 -3.85 -17.05
C ARG A 219 -16.03 -4.26 -16.43
N GLU A 220 -16.91 -3.27 -16.29
CA GLU A 220 -18.30 -3.48 -15.85
C GLU A 220 -18.38 -4.12 -14.46
N GLU A 221 -19.14 -5.21 -14.30
CA GLU A 221 -19.44 -5.80 -12.98
C GLU A 221 -18.31 -6.67 -12.41
N VAL A 222 -17.39 -7.14 -13.24
CA VAL A 222 -16.34 -8.10 -12.85
C VAL A 222 -15.37 -7.52 -11.79
N PRO A 223 -14.83 -6.29 -11.94
CA PRO A 223 -13.93 -5.71 -10.94
C PRO A 223 -14.49 -5.63 -9.52
N HIS A 224 -15.81 -5.56 -9.38
CA HIS A 224 -16.48 -5.42 -8.08
C HIS A 224 -16.72 -6.77 -7.39
N SER A 225 -16.68 -7.88 -8.13
CA SER A 225 -17.12 -9.21 -7.68
C SER A 225 -16.01 -10.28 -7.70
N VAL A 226 -14.75 -9.85 -7.88
CA VAL A 226 -13.59 -10.75 -7.92
C VAL A 226 -12.87 -10.87 -6.57
N ALA A 227 -12.47 -12.10 -6.23
CA ALA A 227 -11.46 -12.43 -5.24
C ALA A 227 -10.44 -13.40 -5.84
N VAL A 228 -9.20 -13.39 -5.33
CA VAL A 228 -8.18 -14.34 -5.74
C VAL A 228 -7.56 -14.97 -4.50
N VAL A 229 -7.35 -16.29 -4.54
CA VAL A 229 -6.67 -17.04 -3.48
C VAL A 229 -5.63 -17.93 -4.12
N VAL A 230 -4.44 -17.98 -3.51
CA VAL A 230 -3.43 -18.99 -3.82
C VAL A 230 -3.71 -20.20 -2.93
N GLU A 231 -4.12 -21.32 -3.53
CA GLU A 231 -4.44 -22.56 -2.82
C GLU A 231 -3.17 -23.38 -2.54
N GLU A 232 -2.19 -23.31 -3.45
CA GLU A 232 -0.94 -24.06 -3.34
C GLU A 232 0.24 -23.20 -3.82
N MET A 233 1.34 -23.24 -3.08
CA MET A 233 2.60 -22.60 -3.45
C MET A 233 3.75 -23.50 -2.99
N GLU A 234 4.45 -24.10 -3.95
CA GLU A 234 5.49 -25.10 -3.69
C GLU A 234 6.75 -24.78 -4.48
N ARG A 235 7.90 -24.71 -3.79
CA ARG A 235 9.21 -24.66 -4.44
C ARG A 235 9.59 -26.05 -4.94
N ARG A 236 9.82 -26.18 -6.24
CA ARG A 236 10.25 -27.40 -6.90
C ARG A 236 11.72 -27.27 -7.26
N GLU A 237 12.57 -27.63 -6.30
CA GLU A 237 14.03 -27.52 -6.41
C GLU A 237 14.58 -28.27 -7.64
N ASP A 238 14.00 -29.43 -7.96
CA ASP A 238 14.35 -30.27 -9.10
C ASP A 238 14.21 -29.57 -10.45
N LYS A 239 13.35 -28.57 -10.54
CA LYS A 239 13.07 -27.81 -11.77
C LYS A 239 13.41 -26.33 -11.67
N ASN A 240 14.01 -25.90 -10.56
CA ASN A 240 14.32 -24.51 -10.25
C ASN A 240 13.11 -23.58 -10.53
N LEU A 241 11.93 -23.99 -10.05
CA LEU A 241 10.67 -23.28 -10.28
C LEU A 241 9.77 -23.30 -9.05
N VAL A 242 8.94 -22.27 -8.93
CA VAL A 242 7.84 -22.22 -7.97
C VAL A 242 6.55 -22.60 -8.68
N PHE A 243 5.89 -23.65 -8.22
CA PHE A 243 4.54 -24.00 -8.63
C PHE A 243 3.54 -23.19 -7.81
N ILE A 244 2.61 -22.53 -8.49
CA ILE A 244 1.57 -21.72 -7.85
C ILE A 244 0.23 -22.12 -8.45
N GLU A 245 -0.68 -22.61 -7.62
CA GLU A 245 -2.07 -22.79 -7.97
C GLU A 245 -2.93 -21.69 -7.32
N ALA A 246 -3.65 -20.94 -8.15
CA ALA A 246 -4.54 -19.88 -7.68
C ALA A 246 -5.93 -19.96 -8.30
N VAL A 247 -6.94 -19.62 -7.50
CA VAL A 247 -8.35 -19.59 -7.90
C VAL A 247 -8.84 -18.15 -7.94
N ILE A 248 -9.38 -17.76 -9.09
CA ILE A 248 -10.12 -16.52 -9.30
C ILE A 248 -11.60 -16.80 -9.03
N TYR A 249 -12.12 -16.29 -7.93
CA TYR A 249 -13.52 -16.40 -7.55
C TYR A 249 -14.33 -15.24 -8.13
N VAL A 250 -15.50 -15.56 -8.68
CA VAL A 250 -16.50 -14.61 -9.16
C VAL A 250 -17.89 -15.00 -8.63
N GLU A 251 -18.87 -14.10 -8.70
CA GLU A 251 -20.20 -14.36 -8.14
C GLU A 251 -21.18 -15.04 -9.13
N ARG A 252 -20.92 -14.97 -10.44
CA ARG A 252 -21.84 -15.44 -11.49
C ARG A 252 -21.11 -16.19 -12.62
N GLU A 253 -21.80 -17.14 -13.24
CA GLU A 253 -21.29 -17.88 -14.41
C GLU A 253 -20.98 -16.97 -15.61
N SER A 254 -21.75 -15.88 -15.81
CA SER A 254 -21.45 -14.89 -16.84
C SER A 254 -20.06 -14.26 -16.64
N GLN A 255 -19.73 -13.91 -15.40
CA GLN A 255 -18.44 -13.32 -15.02
C GLN A 255 -17.31 -14.34 -15.21
N LYS A 256 -17.53 -15.62 -14.87
CA LYS A 256 -16.57 -16.69 -15.14
C LYS A 256 -16.28 -16.81 -16.63
N GLY A 257 -17.32 -16.73 -17.48
CA GLY A 257 -17.17 -16.66 -18.93
C GLY A 257 -16.31 -15.49 -19.39
N ILE A 258 -16.45 -14.31 -18.79
CA ILE A 258 -15.63 -13.12 -19.08
C ILE A 258 -14.16 -13.34 -18.70
N ILE A 259 -13.89 -13.86 -17.48
CA ILE A 259 -12.53 -14.13 -17.00
C ILE A 259 -11.81 -15.17 -17.87
N ILE A 260 -12.51 -16.22 -18.29
CA ILE A 260 -11.95 -17.23 -19.19
C ILE A 260 -11.70 -16.61 -20.58
N GLY A 261 -12.70 -15.90 -21.10
CA GLY A 261 -12.68 -15.30 -22.43
C GLY A 261 -12.71 -16.33 -23.56
N LYS A 262 -12.97 -15.87 -24.79
CA LYS A 262 -13.06 -16.75 -25.97
C LYS A 262 -11.76 -17.56 -26.14
N GLY A 263 -11.88 -18.89 -26.05
CA GLY A 263 -10.74 -19.82 -26.15
C GLY A 263 -9.72 -19.70 -25.01
N GLY A 264 -10.12 -19.24 -23.82
CA GLY A 264 -9.21 -19.08 -22.68
C GLY A 264 -8.26 -17.89 -22.78
N ARG A 265 -8.43 -17.02 -23.78
CA ARG A 265 -7.47 -15.93 -24.08
C ARG A 265 -7.36 -14.91 -22.96
N MET A 266 -8.44 -14.58 -22.27
CA MET A 266 -8.42 -13.61 -21.18
C MET A 266 -7.67 -14.18 -19.97
N LEU A 267 -7.98 -15.41 -19.57
CA LEU A 267 -7.28 -16.09 -18.47
C LEU A 267 -5.79 -16.26 -18.75
N LYS A 268 -5.43 -16.55 -20.01
CA LYS A 268 -4.03 -16.63 -20.45
C LYS A 268 -3.32 -15.28 -20.36
N ASP A 269 -3.97 -14.17 -20.74
CA ASP A 269 -3.38 -12.82 -20.63
C ASP A 269 -3.20 -12.42 -19.16
N ILE A 270 -4.22 -12.65 -18.31
CA ILE A 270 -4.14 -12.45 -16.85
C ILE A 270 -2.93 -13.21 -16.28
N GLY A 271 -2.84 -14.51 -16.55
CA GLY A 271 -1.75 -15.35 -16.02
C GLY A 271 -0.38 -14.94 -16.54
N SER A 272 -0.27 -14.58 -17.82
CA SER A 272 1.00 -14.16 -18.41
C SER A 272 1.52 -12.85 -17.80
N ARG A 273 0.64 -11.86 -17.61
CA ARG A 273 1.00 -10.57 -17.00
C ARG A 273 1.25 -10.68 -15.51
N ALA A 274 0.49 -11.51 -14.80
CA ALA A 274 0.72 -11.74 -13.37
C ALA A 274 2.06 -12.44 -13.15
N ARG A 275 2.34 -13.51 -13.92
CA ARG A 275 3.62 -14.24 -13.82
C ARG A 275 4.83 -13.34 -14.05
N ALA A 276 4.76 -12.41 -15.00
CA ALA A 276 5.84 -11.46 -15.27
C ALA A 276 6.19 -10.57 -14.06
N GLU A 277 5.25 -10.33 -13.14
CA GLU A 277 5.49 -9.56 -11.91
C GLU A 277 5.77 -10.45 -10.69
N ILE A 278 5.27 -11.70 -10.69
CA ILE A 278 5.54 -12.66 -9.61
C ILE A 278 6.98 -13.20 -9.69
N GLU A 279 7.53 -13.44 -10.89
CA GLU A 279 8.91 -13.96 -11.03
C GLU A 279 9.95 -13.04 -10.35
N PRO A 280 9.99 -11.70 -10.59
CA PRO A 280 10.90 -10.81 -9.87
C PRO A 280 10.64 -10.73 -8.37
N LEU A 281 9.38 -10.85 -7.93
CA LEU A 281 9.03 -10.85 -6.51
C LEU A 281 9.63 -12.05 -5.77
N LEU A 282 9.63 -13.23 -6.40
CA LEU A 282 10.12 -14.47 -5.82
C LEU A 282 11.62 -14.73 -6.12
N GLY A 283 12.17 -14.08 -7.14
CA GLY A 283 13.54 -14.32 -7.61
C GLY A 283 13.71 -15.65 -8.36
N GLU A 284 12.61 -16.32 -8.73
CA GLU A 284 12.59 -17.68 -9.29
C GLU A 284 11.63 -17.77 -10.49
N LYS A 285 11.79 -18.80 -11.33
CA LYS A 285 10.83 -19.09 -12.41
C LYS A 285 9.52 -19.59 -11.83
N VAL A 286 8.41 -19.23 -12.44
CA VAL A 286 7.07 -19.54 -11.89
C VAL A 286 6.26 -20.34 -12.90
N PHE A 287 5.69 -21.46 -12.44
CA PHE A 287 4.57 -22.11 -13.12
C PHE A 287 3.27 -21.68 -12.44
N LEU A 288 2.54 -20.77 -13.09
CA LEU A 288 1.28 -20.25 -12.57
C LEU A 288 0.09 -20.98 -13.19
N GLN A 289 -0.63 -21.75 -12.38
CA GLN A 289 -1.88 -22.41 -12.74
C GLN A 289 -3.06 -21.59 -12.19
N LEU A 290 -3.90 -21.09 -13.11
CA LEU A 290 -5.10 -20.34 -12.75
C LEU A 290 -6.37 -21.15 -12.97
N LYS A 291 -7.24 -21.20 -11.97
CA LYS A 291 -8.60 -21.73 -12.04
C LYS A 291 -9.61 -20.59 -11.87
N VAL A 292 -10.81 -20.77 -12.39
CA VAL A 292 -11.92 -19.81 -12.22
C VAL A 292 -13.12 -20.54 -11.63
N ALA A 293 -13.56 -20.09 -10.46
CA ALA A 293 -14.67 -20.70 -9.73
C ALA A 293 -15.79 -19.69 -9.47
N VAL A 294 -17.03 -20.16 -9.51
CA VAL A 294 -18.20 -19.34 -9.14
C VAL A 294 -18.56 -19.62 -7.71
N GLU A 295 -18.59 -18.57 -6.90
CA GLU A 295 -18.93 -18.63 -5.48
C GLU A 295 -19.95 -17.51 -5.20
N LYS A 296 -21.23 -17.88 -5.30
CA LYS A 296 -22.34 -16.92 -5.36
C LYS A 296 -22.42 -16.07 -4.09
N ASP A 297 -22.56 -14.74 -4.21
CA ASP A 297 -22.69 -13.81 -3.09
C ASP A 297 -21.59 -13.99 -2.01
N TRP A 298 -20.38 -14.38 -2.40
CA TRP A 298 -19.29 -14.64 -1.44
C TRP A 298 -18.97 -13.40 -0.60
N ALA A 299 -19.06 -12.20 -1.19
CA ALA A 299 -18.80 -10.94 -0.51
C ALA A 299 -19.80 -10.65 0.63
N LYS A 300 -20.97 -11.31 0.62
CA LYS A 300 -22.00 -11.19 1.67
C LYS A 300 -21.90 -12.28 2.73
N ARG A 301 -21.03 -13.28 2.55
CA ARG A 301 -20.91 -14.45 3.44
C ARG A 301 -19.66 -14.33 4.31
N PRO A 302 -19.77 -14.00 5.60
CA PRO A 302 -18.62 -13.74 6.47
C PRO A 302 -17.59 -14.89 6.53
N GLN A 303 -18.06 -16.13 6.45
CA GLN A 303 -17.19 -17.31 6.42
C GLN A 303 -16.33 -17.35 5.14
N MET A 304 -16.91 -16.95 4.01
CA MET A 304 -16.19 -16.89 2.73
C MET A 304 -15.24 -15.69 2.68
N VAL A 305 -15.66 -14.54 3.19
CA VAL A 305 -14.80 -13.35 3.31
C VAL A 305 -13.52 -13.70 4.09
N ARG A 306 -13.65 -14.33 5.26
CA ARG A 306 -12.50 -14.81 6.05
C ARG A 306 -11.66 -15.85 5.32
N ARG A 307 -12.30 -16.84 4.67
CA ARG A 307 -11.59 -17.89 3.91
C ARG A 307 -10.79 -17.30 2.75
N LEU A 308 -11.28 -16.24 2.14
CA LEU A 308 -10.66 -15.56 1.00
C LEU A 308 -9.61 -14.51 1.43
N GLY A 309 -9.31 -14.42 2.73
CA GLY A 309 -8.27 -13.54 3.25
C GLY A 309 -8.71 -12.07 3.41
N TYR A 310 -10.01 -11.83 3.62
CA TYR A 310 -10.60 -10.51 3.86
C TYR A 310 -11.27 -10.41 5.25
#